data_AF-A0A3C0YZB0-F1
#
_entry.id   AF-A0A3C0YZB0-F1
#
_cell.length_a   1.000
_cell.length_b   1.000
_cell.length_c   1.000
_cell.angle_alpha   90.00
_cell.angle_beta   90.00
_cell.angle_gamma   90.00
#
_symmetry.space_group_name_H-M   'P 1'
#
loop_
_entity.id
_entity.type
_entity.pdbx_description
1 polymer ?
#
loop_
_entity_poly.entity_id
_entity_poly.type
_entity_poly.pdbx_seq_one_letter_code
_entity_poly.pdbx_strand_id
1 'polypeptide(L)'
;MIERAFEEAGFEDVRSETLTIRVTADSPEQYRDFMSDIAPPIRTLISERSKDVQQAFWNAVVDGARSFPGPDGGVSIPGDAILVVGRK
;
A
#
# COMPACT_ATOMS: atom_id res chain seq x y z
N MET A 1 -10.40 -13.02 -11.82
CA MET A 1 -10.83 -11.60 -11.91
C MET A 1 -11.67 -11.35 -10.67
N ILE A 2 -11.50 -10.21 -9.99
CA ILE A 2 -12.05 -9.97 -8.65
C ILE A 2 -13.57 -10.22 -8.57
N GLU A 3 -14.33 -9.87 -9.61
CA GLU A 3 -15.79 -10.09 -9.68
C GLU A 3 -16.14 -11.57 -9.58
N ARG A 4 -15.46 -12.42 -10.35
CA ARG A 4 -15.65 -13.88 -10.31
C ARG A 4 -15.40 -14.46 -8.92
N ALA A 5 -14.42 -13.95 -8.17
CA ALA A 5 -14.17 -14.42 -6.81
C ALA A 5 -15.32 -14.07 -5.85
N PHE A 6 -16.01 -12.95 -6.07
CA PHE A 6 -17.18 -12.55 -5.31
C PHE A 6 -18.43 -13.35 -5.73
N GLU A 7 -18.62 -13.59 -7.03
CA GLU A 7 -19.68 -14.47 -7.53
C GLU A 7 -19.54 -15.90 -6.97
N GLU A 8 -18.33 -16.46 -6.98
CA GLU A 8 -18.03 -17.77 -6.39
C GLU A 8 -18.26 -17.78 -4.86
N ALA A 9 -18.18 -16.62 -4.20
CA ALA A 9 -18.52 -16.45 -2.79
C ALA A 9 -20.03 -16.22 -2.52
N GLY A 10 -20.86 -16.25 -3.58
CA GLY A 10 -22.32 -16.14 -3.49
C GLY A 10 -22.88 -14.72 -3.57
N PHE A 11 -22.10 -13.74 -4.00
CA PHE A 11 -22.61 -12.40 -4.27
C PHE A 11 -23.24 -12.33 -5.67
N GLU A 12 -24.32 -11.57 -5.80
CA GLU A 12 -25.04 -11.29 -7.03
C GLU A 12 -24.88 -9.83 -7.45
N ASP A 13 -25.14 -9.52 -8.74
CA ASP A 13 -25.01 -8.16 -9.31
C ASP A 13 -23.66 -7.53 -8.98
N VAL A 14 -22.59 -8.33 -9.09
CA VAL A 14 -21.23 -7.91 -8.78
C VAL A 14 -20.73 -6.97 -9.88
N ARG A 15 -20.16 -5.84 -9.47
CA ARG A 15 -19.50 -4.89 -10.38
C ARG A 15 -18.23 -4.40 -9.76
N SER A 16 -17.21 -4.19 -10.58
CA SER A 16 -15.96 -3.59 -10.17
C SER A 16 -15.55 -2.40 -11.04
N GLU A 17 -14.87 -1.45 -10.42
CA GLU A 17 -14.21 -0.34 -11.11
C GLU A 17 -12.83 -0.09 -10.51
N THR A 18 -11.92 0.41 -11.34
CA THR A 18 -10.60 0.85 -10.89
C THR A 18 -10.63 2.36 -10.68
N LEU A 19 -10.23 2.80 -9.50
CA LEU A 19 -10.07 4.21 -9.15
C LEU A 19 -8.60 4.50 -8.90
N THR A 20 -8.07 5.50 -9.60
CA THR A 20 -6.74 6.03 -9.31
C THR A 20 -6.77 6.79 -7.99
N ILE A 21 -5.91 6.38 -7.06
CA ILE A 21 -5.72 7.01 -5.75
C ILE A 21 -4.37 7.72 -5.66
N ARG A 22 -4.27 8.61 -4.69
CA ARG A 22 -2.99 9.15 -4.20
C ARG A 22 -2.87 8.82 -2.73
N VAL A 23 -1.83 8.08 -2.36
CA VAL A 23 -1.45 7.89 -0.96
C VAL A 23 -0.57 9.07 -0.58
N THR A 24 -1.01 9.86 0.39
CA THR A 24 -0.31 11.06 0.84
C THR A 24 0.22 10.88 2.26
N ALA A 25 1.36 11.49 2.53
CA ALA A 25 1.95 11.55 3.87
C ALA A 25 2.76 12.86 4.01
N ASP A 26 2.83 13.39 5.22
CA ASP A 26 3.50 14.64 5.56
C ASP A 26 5.03 14.55 5.40
N SER A 27 5.57 13.33 5.34
CA SER A 27 6.97 13.07 5.03
C SER A 27 7.17 11.65 4.46
N PRO A 28 8.30 11.41 3.76
CA PRO A 28 8.71 10.05 3.39
C PRO A 28 8.81 9.09 4.58
N GLU A 29 9.22 9.59 5.75
CA GLU A 29 9.33 8.81 6.98
C GLU A 29 7.97 8.42 7.54
N GLN A 30 6.98 9.33 7.49
CA GLN A 30 5.60 9.00 7.88
C GLN A 30 5.00 7.92 6.95
N TYR A 31 5.31 7.96 5.65
CA TYR A 31 4.92 6.89 4.73
C TYR A 31 5.58 5.55 5.09
N ARG A 32 6.88 5.54 5.42
CA ARG A 32 7.57 4.33 5.91
C ARG A 32 6.85 3.76 7.14
N ASP A 33 6.50 4.60 8.10
CA ASP A 33 5.86 4.17 9.35
C ASP A 33 4.49 3.55 9.07
N PHE A 34 3.67 4.22 8.23
CA PHE A 34 2.41 3.66 7.74
C PHE A 34 2.60 2.28 7.09
N MET A 35 3.56 2.13 6.18
CA MET A 35 3.84 0.85 5.51
C MET A 35 4.31 -0.24 6.49
N SER A 36 5.07 0.13 7.53
CA SER A 36 5.50 -0.78 8.58
C SER A 36 4.33 -1.33 9.40
N ASP A 37 3.31 -0.49 9.62
CA ASP A 37 2.12 -0.83 10.38
C ASP A 37 1.15 -1.72 9.59
N ILE A 38 0.97 -1.45 8.29
CA ILE A 38 -0.04 -2.14 7.47
C ILE A 38 0.47 -3.39 6.75
N ALA A 39 1.78 -3.64 6.72
CA ALA A 39 2.37 -4.79 6.05
C ALA A 39 3.09 -5.78 6.99
N PRO A 40 2.36 -6.47 7.91
CA PRO A 40 2.96 -7.48 8.78
C PRO A 40 3.84 -8.53 8.07
N PRO A 41 3.51 -9.04 6.87
CA PRO A 41 4.36 -9.99 6.17
C PRO A 41 5.75 -9.43 5.82
N ILE A 42 5.83 -8.16 5.42
CA ILE A 42 7.12 -7.49 5.13
C ILE A 42 7.92 -7.36 6.42
N ARG A 43 7.27 -6.95 7.52
CA ARG A 43 7.91 -6.84 8.83
C ARG A 43 8.48 -8.18 9.30
N THR A 44 7.71 -9.26 9.17
CA THR A 44 8.16 -10.62 9.49
C THR A 44 9.36 -11.01 8.63
N LEU A 45 9.29 -10.81 7.32
CA LEU A 45 10.36 -11.15 6.38
C LEU A 45 11.70 -10.48 6.73
N ILE A 46 11.68 -9.18 7.06
CA ILE A 46 12.92 -8.45 7.39
C ILE A 46 13.38 -8.70 8.83
N SER A 47 12.49 -9.11 9.75
CA SER A 47 12.83 -9.33 11.16
C SER A 47 13.88 -10.43 11.37
N GLU A 48 13.96 -11.39 10.44
CA GLU A 48 14.95 -12.47 10.42
C GLU A 48 16.34 -12.02 9.95
N ARG A 49 16.48 -10.76 9.49
CA ARG A 49 17.75 -10.21 8.99
C ARG A 49 18.49 -9.44 10.09
N SER A 50 19.77 -9.13 9.86
CA SER A 50 20.55 -8.28 10.77
C SER A 50 19.92 -6.89 10.90
N LYS A 51 20.23 -6.19 12.00
CA LYS A 51 19.72 -4.82 12.24
C LYS A 51 20.13 -3.85 11.13
N ASP A 52 21.34 -3.99 10.60
CA ASP A 52 21.82 -3.16 9.49
C ASP A 52 20.99 -3.37 8.21
N VAL A 53 20.61 -4.62 7.92
CA VAL A 53 19.76 -4.94 6.76
C VAL A 53 18.32 -4.42 6.98
N GLN A 54 17.78 -4.54 8.19
CA GLN A 54 16.47 -3.96 8.54
C GLN A 54 16.47 -2.44 8.33
N GLN A 55 17.52 -1.76 8.82
CA GLN A 55 17.65 -0.31 8.67
C GLN A 55 17.81 0.09 7.20
N ALA A 56 18.67 -0.62 6.45
CA ALA A 56 18.88 -0.36 5.03
C ALA A 56 17.60 -0.55 4.21
N PHE A 57 16.80 -1.58 4.52
CA PHE A 57 15.50 -1.81 3.88
C PHE A 57 14.56 -0.62 4.09
N TRP A 58 14.39 -0.17 5.34
CA TRP A 58 13.50 0.94 5.64
C TRP A 58 14.00 2.29 5.10
N ASN A 59 15.32 2.50 5.06
CA ASN A 59 15.90 3.66 4.38
C ASN A 59 15.59 3.64 2.88
N ALA A 60 15.68 2.47 2.23
CA ALA A 60 15.32 2.35 0.82
C ALA A 60 13.83 2.64 0.55
N VAL A 61 12.93 2.31 1.48
CA VAL A 61 11.51 2.70 1.40
C VAL A 61 11.35 4.22 1.45
N VAL A 62 12.05 4.88 2.39
CA VAL A 62 12.07 6.35 2.51
C VAL A 62 12.63 6.99 1.23
N ASP A 63 13.75 6.50 0.71
CA ASP A 63 14.38 7.03 -0.51
C ASP A 63 13.49 6.83 -1.75
N GLY A 64 12.82 5.68 -1.85
CA GLY A 64 11.85 5.43 -2.91
C GLY A 64 10.66 6.40 -2.84
N ALA A 65 10.12 6.66 -1.65
CA ALA A 65 9.01 7.58 -1.44
C ALA A 65 9.34 9.01 -1.85
N ARG A 66 10.61 9.45 -1.68
CA ARG A 66 11.08 10.78 -2.12
C ARG A 66 10.94 11.02 -3.62
N SER A 67 10.85 9.95 -4.44
CA SER A 67 10.63 10.08 -5.89
C SER A 67 9.20 10.53 -6.24
N PHE A 68 8.30 10.67 -5.25
CA PHE A 68 6.91 11.07 -5.42
C PHE A 68 6.59 12.31 -4.57
N PRO A 69 7.10 13.49 -4.95
CA PRO A 69 6.96 14.70 -4.14
C PRO A 69 5.49 15.10 -3.98
N GLY A 70 5.11 15.40 -2.74
CA GLY A 70 3.84 16.01 -2.36
C GLY A 70 4.05 17.45 -1.84
N PRO A 71 2.96 18.12 -1.42
CA PRO A 71 3.03 19.45 -0.81
C PRO A 71 3.87 19.47 0.48
N ASP A 72 4.45 20.63 0.80
CA ASP A 72 5.08 20.92 2.10
C ASP A 72 6.17 19.93 2.55
N GLY A 73 6.86 19.29 1.60
CA GLY A 73 7.91 18.30 1.88
C GLY A 73 7.38 16.87 2.11
N GLY A 74 6.07 16.68 1.97
CA GLY A 74 5.41 15.38 1.99
C GLY A 74 5.59 14.58 0.70
N VAL A 75 4.87 13.47 0.63
CA VAL A 75 4.85 12.56 -0.53
C VAL A 75 3.43 12.34 -1.03
N SER A 76 3.29 12.05 -2.33
CA SER A 76 2.01 11.79 -3.00
C SER A 76 2.16 10.66 -4.02
N ILE A 77 2.06 9.43 -3.53
CA ILE A 77 2.37 8.20 -4.28
C ILE A 77 1.13 7.77 -5.09
N PRO A 78 1.25 7.57 -6.42
CA PRO A 78 0.15 7.05 -7.22
C PRO A 78 -0.13 5.59 -6.89
N GLY A 79 -1.39 5.22 -6.84
CA GLY A 79 -1.83 3.84 -6.74
C GLY A 79 -3.19 3.66 -7.39
N ASP A 80 -3.63 2.42 -7.48
CA ASP A 80 -4.96 2.08 -7.95
C ASP A 80 -5.68 1.29 -6.86
N ALA A 81 -6.95 1.60 -6.66
CA ALA A 81 -7.87 0.83 -5.84
C ALA A 81 -8.90 0.17 -6.75
N ILE A 82 -9.20 -1.10 -6.51
CA ILE A 82 -10.33 -1.78 -7.14
C ILE A 82 -11.50 -1.67 -6.17
N LEU A 83 -12.53 -0.91 -6.55
CA LEU A 83 -13.81 -0.90 -5.85
C LEU A 83 -14.65 -2.05 -6.39
N VAL A 84 -15.24 -2.83 -5.49
CA VAL A 84 -16.15 -3.93 -5.86
C VAL A 84 -17.41 -3.79 -5.03
N VAL A 85 -18.56 -3.87 -5.69
CA VAL A 85 -19.87 -3.88 -5.05
C VAL A 85 -20.59 -5.16 -5.46
N GLY A 86 -21.44 -5.68 -4.58
CA GLY A 86 -22.30 -6.82 -4.85
C GLY A 86 -23.39 -6.93 -3.79
N ARG A 87 -24.49 -7.60 -4.12
CA ARG A 87 -25.57 -7.92 -3.17
C ARG A 87 -25.39 -9.34 -2.68
N LYS A 88 -25.72 -9.58 -1.42
CA LYS A 88 -25.69 -10.92 -0.82
C LYS A 88 -27.12 -11.40 -0.59
#